data_AF-A0A348ZI69-F1
#
_entry.id   AF-A0A348ZI69-F1
#
_cell.length_a   1.000
_cell.length_b   1.000
_cell.length_c   1.000
_cell.angle_alpha   90.00
_cell.angle_beta   90.00
_cell.angle_gamma   90.00
#
_symmetry.space_group_name_H-M   'P 1'
#
loop_
_entity.id
_entity.type
_entity.pdbx_description
1 polymer ?
#
loop_
_entity_poly.entity_id
_entity_poly.type
_entity_poly.pdbx_seq_one_letter_code
_entity_poly.pdbx_strand_id
1 'polypeptide(L)'
;MRIFVTVIAVLTLSHPLSAQVDNPENWQSVLYADHQLVGKIWSSREQQFISPDNLWPSLISASYLLLGEKHDNPDHHAIQLAVIERLISDGAVSQMTFEMLDSNAS
;
A
#
# COMPACT_ATOMS: atom_id res chain seq x y z
N MET A 1 27.05 -32.38 43.65
CA MET A 1 25.87 -32.68 42.81
C MET A 1 25.63 -31.46 41.93
N ARG A 2 25.85 -31.58 40.62
CA ARG A 2 25.86 -30.48 39.65
C ARG A 2 24.44 -30.34 39.09
N ILE A 3 23.80 -29.19 39.24
CA ILE A 3 22.52 -28.89 38.58
C ILE A 3 22.80 -27.77 37.57
N PHE A 4 22.84 -28.16 36.29
CA PHE A 4 22.79 -27.23 35.18
C PHE A 4 21.38 -26.64 35.13
N VAL A 5 21.25 -25.32 35.15
CA VAL A 5 19.99 -24.64 34.80
C VAL A 5 20.22 -23.88 33.51
N THR A 6 19.43 -24.30 32.54
CA THR A 6 19.37 -23.93 31.12
C THR A 6 19.28 -22.42 30.90
N VAL A 7 20.13 -21.92 30.01
CA VAL A 7 20.05 -20.57 29.44
C VAL A 7 18.79 -20.48 28.58
N ILE A 8 17.85 -19.61 28.93
CA ILE A 8 16.73 -19.24 28.06
C ILE A 8 17.25 -18.21 27.07
N ALA A 9 17.49 -18.64 25.83
CA ALA A 9 17.73 -17.73 24.72
C ALA A 9 16.39 -17.06 24.35
N VAL A 10 16.23 -15.80 24.75
CA VAL A 10 15.13 -14.95 24.27
C VAL A 10 15.47 -14.52 22.85
N LEU A 11 14.98 -15.27 21.86
CA LEU A 11 14.96 -14.86 20.46
C LEU A 11 13.88 -13.79 20.30
N THR A 12 14.27 -12.52 20.34
CA THR A 12 13.40 -11.43 19.89
C THR A 12 13.31 -11.51 18.37
N LEU A 13 12.27 -12.17 17.85
CA LEU A 13 11.89 -12.07 16.45
C LEU A 13 11.32 -10.67 16.20
N SER A 14 12.20 -9.73 15.86
CA SER A 14 11.83 -8.47 15.21
C SER A 14 11.38 -8.81 13.78
N HIS A 15 10.10 -9.11 13.61
CA HIS A 15 9.51 -9.13 12.28
C HIS A 15 9.53 -7.70 11.73
N PRO A 16 10.05 -7.45 10.53
CA PRO A 16 9.77 -6.19 9.86
C PRO A 16 8.26 -6.13 9.68
N LEU A 17 7.63 -5.14 10.30
CA LEU A 17 6.28 -4.76 9.93
C LEU A 17 6.39 -4.20 8.51
N SER A 18 6.28 -5.06 7.52
CA SER A 18 5.93 -4.61 6.18
C SER A 18 4.54 -4.04 6.32
N ALA A 19 4.39 -2.72 6.21
CA ALA A 19 3.11 -2.15 5.83
C ALA A 19 2.84 -2.72 4.43
N GLN A 20 2.07 -3.79 4.35
CA GLN A 20 1.59 -4.22 3.06
C GLN A 20 0.65 -3.10 2.57
N VAL A 21 0.64 -2.82 1.26
CA VAL A 21 -0.45 -1.99 0.74
C VAL A 21 -1.69 -2.86 0.86
N ASP A 22 -2.41 -2.67 1.96
CA ASP A 22 -3.59 -3.44 2.25
C ASP A 22 -4.68 -3.03 1.27
N ASN A 23 -5.19 -4.03 0.56
CA ASN A 23 -6.44 -3.89 -0.17
C ASN A 23 -7.56 -3.79 0.88
N PRO A 24 -8.49 -2.83 0.79
CA PRO A 24 -9.53 -2.68 1.82
C PRO A 24 -10.28 -4.00 2.02
N GLU A 25 -10.31 -4.50 3.27
CA GLU A 25 -10.98 -5.76 3.59
C GLU A 25 -12.49 -5.71 3.28
N ASN A 26 -13.06 -4.50 3.31
CA ASN A 26 -14.46 -4.24 3.01
C ASN A 26 -14.59 -3.11 1.98
N TRP A 27 -14.91 -3.47 0.74
CA TRP A 27 -15.29 -2.51 -0.30
C TRP A 27 -16.56 -1.75 0.11
N GLN A 28 -16.50 -0.42 0.02
CA GLN A 28 -17.56 0.51 0.42
C GLN A 28 -18.44 0.94 -0.77
N SER A 29 -17.90 0.89 -2.00
CA SER A 29 -18.67 1.20 -3.20
C SER A 29 -19.81 0.21 -3.38
N VAL A 30 -21.00 0.71 -3.70
CA VAL A 30 -22.20 -0.12 -3.88
C VAL A 30 -22.38 -0.66 -5.31
N LEU A 31 -21.72 -0.04 -6.28
CA LEU A 31 -21.84 -0.42 -7.69
C LEU A 31 -20.82 -1.50 -8.04
N TYR A 32 -21.29 -2.63 -8.56
CA TYR A 32 -20.45 -3.73 -9.05
C TYR A 32 -19.45 -4.28 -8.02
N ALA A 33 -19.76 -4.19 -6.73
CA ALA A 33 -18.89 -4.64 -5.64
C ALA A 33 -18.56 -6.15 -5.70
N ASP A 34 -19.40 -6.93 -6.39
CA ASP A 34 -19.26 -8.36 -6.61
C ASP A 34 -18.56 -8.72 -7.94
N HIS A 35 -18.12 -7.74 -8.71
CA HIS A 35 -17.49 -7.98 -10.00
C HIS A 35 -16.13 -8.67 -9.85
N GLN A 36 -15.82 -9.62 -10.74
CA GLN A 36 -14.60 -10.47 -10.65
C GLN A 36 -13.26 -9.72 -10.78
N LEU A 37 -13.29 -8.42 -11.06
CA LEU A 37 -12.09 -7.56 -11.16
C LEU A 37 -11.84 -6.72 -9.91
N VAL A 38 -12.78 -6.69 -8.97
CA VAL A 38 -12.62 -5.97 -7.71
C VAL A 38 -11.37 -6.49 -6.99
N GLY A 39 -10.51 -5.56 -6.57
CA GLY A 39 -9.23 -5.84 -5.91
C GLY A 39 -8.10 -6.41 -6.78
N LYS A 40 -8.31 -6.58 -8.09
CA LYS A 40 -7.25 -7.06 -8.99
C LYS A 40 -6.42 -5.91 -9.53
N ILE A 41 -5.09 -6.09 -9.55
CA ILE A 41 -4.14 -5.12 -10.12
C ILE A 41 -3.71 -5.62 -11.50
N TRP A 42 -4.01 -4.86 -12.55
CA TRP A 42 -3.55 -5.16 -13.90
C TRP A 42 -2.25 -4.41 -14.22
N SER A 43 -1.20 -5.14 -14.58
CA SER A 43 0.03 -4.54 -15.12
C SER A 43 -0.12 -4.33 -16.62
N SER A 44 -0.27 -3.07 -17.04
CA SER A 44 -0.31 -2.73 -18.47
C SER A 44 1.01 -3.02 -19.20
N ARG A 45 2.14 -3.09 -18.48
CA ARG A 45 3.44 -3.44 -19.06
C ARG A 45 3.55 -4.93 -19.34
N GLU A 46 3.18 -5.74 -18.35
CA GLU A 46 3.34 -7.20 -18.42
C GLU A 46 2.12 -7.90 -19.01
N GLN A 47 1.01 -7.17 -19.21
CA GLN A 47 -0.25 -7.69 -19.71
C GLN A 47 -0.77 -8.87 -18.88
N GLN A 48 -0.66 -8.75 -17.56
CA GLN A 48 -1.14 -9.74 -16.60
C GLN A 48 -1.58 -9.11 -15.28
N PHE A 49 -2.34 -9.87 -14.50
CA PHE A 49 -2.65 -9.49 -13.12
C PHE A 49 -1.43 -9.74 -12.22
N ILE A 50 -1.17 -8.81 -11.31
CA ILE A 50 -0.07 -8.88 -10.34
C ILE A 50 -0.60 -8.75 -8.91
N SER A 51 0.21 -9.18 -7.94
CA SER A 51 -0.07 -8.94 -6.52
C SER A 51 0.35 -7.53 -6.09
N PRO A 52 -0.18 -7.01 -4.98
CA PRO A 52 0.31 -5.76 -4.36
C PRO A 52 1.82 -5.79 -4.10
N ASP A 53 2.36 -6.91 -3.63
CA ASP A 53 3.80 -7.04 -3.34
C ASP A 53 4.68 -6.93 -4.59
N ASN A 54 4.17 -7.38 -5.74
CA ASN A 54 4.86 -7.25 -7.03
C ASN A 54 4.79 -5.83 -7.59
N LEU A 55 3.79 -5.04 -7.18
CA LEU A 55 3.65 -3.64 -7.59
C LEU A 55 4.64 -2.73 -6.83
N TRP A 56 4.87 -3.01 -5.54
CA TRP A 56 5.60 -2.11 -4.64
C TRP A 56 7.01 -1.70 -5.12
N PRO A 57 7.88 -2.61 -5.62
CA PRO A 57 9.20 -2.24 -6.13
C PRO A 57 9.15 -1.22 -7.29
N SER A 58 8.09 -1.26 -8.11
CA SER A 58 7.90 -0.31 -9.20
C SER A 58 7.43 1.06 -8.70
N LEU A 59 6.65 1.10 -7.63
CA LEU A 59 6.18 2.36 -7.03
C LEU A 59 7.32 3.11 -6.35
N ILE A 60 8.14 2.43 -5.52
CA ILE A 60 9.22 3.08 -4.77
C ILE A 60 10.38 3.57 -5.65
N SER A 61 10.55 2.97 -6.84
CA SER A 61 11.62 3.32 -7.78
C SER A 61 11.21 4.40 -8.78
N ALA A 62 9.92 4.77 -8.82
CA ALA A 62 9.42 5.78 -9.73
C ALA A 62 9.87 7.18 -9.30
N SER A 63 10.40 7.96 -10.24
CA SER A 63 10.71 9.39 -9.98
C SER A 63 9.43 10.23 -9.82
N TYR A 64 8.33 9.79 -10.46
CA TYR A 64 7.01 10.39 -10.37
C TYR A 64 5.97 9.29 -10.30
N LEU A 65 5.07 9.39 -9.33
CA LEU A 65 3.92 8.50 -9.18
C LEU A 65 2.63 9.32 -9.32
N LEU A 66 1.78 8.90 -10.25
CA LEU A 66 0.44 9.47 -10.44
C LEU A 66 -0.57 8.45 -9.92
N LEU A 67 -1.37 8.84 -8.93
CA LEU A 67 -2.46 8.04 -8.40
C LEU A 67 -3.78 8.62 -8.93
N GLY A 68 -4.42 7.88 -9.83
CA GLY A 68 -5.74 8.27 -10.37
C GLY A 68 -6.89 7.79 -9.48
N GLU A 69 -8.03 8.46 -9.58
CA GLU A 69 -9.25 8.08 -8.87
C GLU A 69 -10.53 8.45 -9.65
N LYS A 70 -11.66 7.99 -9.12
CA LYS A 70 -12.98 8.56 -9.40
C LYS A 70 -13.39 9.28 -8.12
N HIS A 71 -13.66 10.59 -8.19
CA HIS A 71 -13.74 11.49 -7.01
C HIS A 71 -14.80 11.17 -5.95
N ASP A 72 -15.79 10.34 -6.29
CA ASP A 72 -16.87 9.94 -5.40
C ASP A 72 -16.76 8.44 -5.02
N ASN A 73 -15.64 7.79 -5.36
CA ASN A 73 -15.42 6.39 -5.05
C ASN A 73 -14.65 6.25 -3.72
N PRO A 74 -15.31 5.84 -2.63
CA PRO A 74 -14.68 5.75 -1.32
C PRO A 74 -13.52 4.74 -1.28
N ASP A 75 -13.57 3.69 -2.11
CA ASP A 75 -12.51 2.68 -2.14
C ASP A 75 -11.26 3.18 -2.84
N HIS A 76 -11.41 4.03 -3.87
CA HIS A 76 -10.26 4.66 -4.52
C HIS A 76 -9.52 5.55 -3.51
N HIS A 77 -10.25 6.33 -2.71
CA HIS A 77 -9.65 7.17 -1.67
C HIS A 77 -8.95 6.32 -0.60
N ALA A 78 -9.57 5.21 -0.18
CA ALA A 78 -8.96 4.30 0.81
C ALA A 78 -7.67 3.65 0.29
N ILE A 79 -7.66 3.18 -0.97
CA ILE A 79 -6.47 2.60 -1.60
C ILE A 79 -5.36 3.65 -1.75
N GLN A 80 -5.70 4.86 -2.18
CA GLN A 80 -4.72 5.95 -2.27
C GLN A 80 -4.09 6.25 -0.92
N LEU A 81 -4.89 6.34 0.14
CA LEU A 81 -4.38 6.54 1.49
C LEU A 81 -3.39 5.44 1.90
N ALA A 82 -3.76 4.16 1.71
CA ALA A 82 -2.88 3.04 2.04
C ALA A 82 -1.54 3.08 1.27
N VAL A 83 -1.57 3.40 -0.02
CA VAL A 83 -0.36 3.58 -0.84
C VAL A 83 0.49 4.73 -0.31
N ILE A 84 -0.13 5.88 -0.01
CA ILE A 84 0.55 7.08 0.47
C ILE A 84 1.21 6.81 1.83
N GLU A 85 0.48 6.23 2.78
CA GLU A 85 0.99 5.89 4.11
C GLU A 85 2.20 4.96 4.01
N ARG A 86 2.13 3.96 3.13
CA ARG A 86 3.24 3.02 2.90
C ARG A 86 4.44 3.74 2.27
N LEU A 87 4.24 4.59 1.27
CA LEU A 87 5.33 5.38 0.67
C LEU A 87 6.00 6.30 1.71
N ILE A 88 5.21 6.93 2.59
CA ILE A 88 5.73 7.76 3.69
C ILE A 88 6.53 6.89 4.66
N SER A 89 6.02 5.72 5.04
CA SER A 89 6.70 4.80 5.97
C SER A 89 8.04 4.31 5.44
N ASP A 90 8.16 4.17 4.11
CA ASP A 90 9.38 3.75 3.43
C ASP A 90 10.32 4.93 3.11
N GLY A 91 9.94 6.17 3.48
CA GLY A 91 10.72 7.38 3.20
C GLY A 91 10.80 7.74 1.71
N ALA A 92 9.85 7.28 0.91
CA ALA A 92 9.83 7.40 -0.54
C ALA A 92 9.05 8.63 -1.07
N VAL A 93 8.57 9.52 -0.19
CA VAL A 93 7.84 10.73 -0.58
C VAL A 93 8.64 11.98 -0.21
N SER A 94 9.02 12.76 -1.21
CA SER A 94 9.64 14.09 -1.01
C SER A 94 8.63 15.23 -1.11
N GLN A 95 7.71 15.13 -2.06
CA GLN A 95 6.68 16.14 -2.36
C GLN A 95 5.41 15.44 -2.83
N MET A 96 4.28 16.09 -2.59
CA MET A 96 2.97 15.61 -3.00
C MET A 96 2.12 16.79 -3.44
N THR A 97 1.40 16.61 -4.52
CA THR A 97 0.43 17.58 -5.03
C THR A 97 -0.92 16.91 -5.17
N PHE A 98 -1.98 17.64 -4.87
CA PHE A 98 -3.35 17.18 -4.99
C PHE A 98 -4.05 18.01 -6.06
N GLU A 99 -4.76 17.35 -6.98
CA GLU A 99 -5.55 18.02 -8.03
C GLU A 99 -6.55 19.01 -7.43
N MET A 100 -7.11 18.69 -6.25
CA MET A 100 -8.15 19.46 -5.59
C MET A 100 -7.63 20.69 -4.84
N LEU A 101 -6.31 20.84 -4.70
CA LEU A 101 -5.71 21.99 -4.03
C LEU A 101 -5.22 22.97 -5.09
N ASP A 102 -5.65 24.22 -4.96
CA ASP A 102 -5.15 25.30 -5.79
C ASP A 102 -3.65 25.51 -5.49
N SER A 103 -2.83 25.55 -6.54
CA SER A 103 -1.40 25.83 -6.42
C SER A 103 -1.11 27.24 -5.90
N ASN A 104 -2.12 28.11 -5.95
CA ASN A 104 -2.02 29.53 -5.61
C ASN A 104 -2.89 29.91 -4.40
N ALA A 105 -3.45 28.93 -3.66
CA ALA A 105 -4.21 29.21 -2.46
C ALA A 105 -3.32 29.95 -1.44
N SER A 106 -3.68 31.19 -1.15
CA SER A 106 -3.04 32.08 -0.17
C SER A 106 -3.52 31.83 1.25
#